data_AF-B1WND7-F1
#
_entry.id   AF-B1WND7-F1
#
_cell.length_a   1.000
_cell.length_b   1.000
_cell.length_c   1.000
_cell.angle_alpha   90.00
_cell.angle_beta   90.00
_cell.angle_gamma   90.00
#
_symmetry.space_group_name_H-M   'P 1'
#
loop_
_entity.id
_entity.type
_entity.pdbx_description
1 polymer ?
#
loop_
_entity_poly.entity_id
_entity_poly.type
_entity_poly.pdbx_seq_one_letter_code
_entity_poly.pdbx_strand_id
1 'polypeptide(L)'
;MTQEWINVTGIITKGHQVASGMAKDSPYPQGTIQMQTPFFQQLGLDISLFFSGTLNINIRPYKFKLYNPQYTFKAVKWNAHSPAETFSFSSCQVIHRKTKYTGLIYYPHPETKPNHFQDDSTLEILTQPLDYLEYGQSIQLNLNPTEIDIFFD
;
A
#
# COMPACT_ATOMS: atom_id res chain seq x y z
N MET A 1 14.12 8.93 -21.21
CA MET A 1 14.98 8.66 -20.05
C MET A 1 14.42 7.44 -19.34
N THR A 2 15.21 6.41 -19.10
CA THR A 2 14.79 5.26 -18.28
C THR A 2 14.68 5.72 -16.84
N GLN A 3 13.53 5.48 -16.22
CA GLN A 3 13.36 5.78 -14.80
C GLN A 3 14.25 4.84 -13.98
N GLU A 4 15.16 5.41 -13.20
CA GLU A 4 15.95 4.67 -12.20
C GLU A 4 15.01 4.23 -11.06
N TRP A 5 15.23 3.03 -10.52
CA TRP A 5 14.40 2.46 -9.46
C TRP A 5 15.27 2.08 -8.25
N ILE A 6 14.77 2.37 -7.04
CA ILE A 6 15.33 1.78 -5.83
C ILE A 6 14.85 0.33 -5.77
N ASN A 7 15.78 -0.61 -5.81
CA ASN A 7 15.46 -2.03 -5.71
C ASN A 7 15.53 -2.42 -4.23
N VAL A 8 14.44 -2.95 -3.68
CA VAL A 8 14.40 -3.49 -2.31
C VAL A 8 13.85 -4.90 -2.32
N THR A 9 14.41 -5.77 -1.50
CA THR A 9 13.84 -7.09 -1.22
C THR A 9 13.21 -7.04 0.15
N GLY A 10 11.95 -7.44 0.24
CA GLY A 10 11.23 -7.55 1.51
C GLY A 10 10.62 -8.94 1.67
N ILE A 11 9.97 -9.14 2.82
CA ILE A 11 9.28 -10.37 3.18
C ILE A 11 7.78 -10.10 3.19
N ILE A 12 7.00 -10.97 2.55
CA ILE A 12 5.54 -10.90 2.59
C ILE A 12 5.07 -11.22 4.01
N THR A 13 4.38 -10.29 4.64
CA THR A 13 3.93 -10.42 6.04
C THR A 13 2.42 -10.39 6.16
N LYS A 14 1.92 -11.01 7.21
CA LYS A 14 0.49 -11.00 7.52
C LYS A 14 0.12 -9.68 8.21
N GLY A 15 -0.72 -8.88 7.57
CA GLY A 15 -1.36 -7.72 8.20
C GLY A 15 -2.61 -8.08 9.01
N HIS A 16 -3.35 -7.06 9.44
CA HIS A 16 -4.63 -7.24 10.14
C HIS A 16 -5.77 -7.75 9.24
N GLN A 17 -5.55 -7.86 7.92
CA GLN A 17 -6.54 -8.34 6.93
C GLN A 17 -7.80 -7.47 6.81
N VAL A 18 -7.73 -6.24 7.30
CA VAL A 18 -8.80 -5.24 7.23
C VAL A 18 -8.94 -4.68 5.80
N ALA A 19 -7.81 -4.48 5.11
CA ALA A 19 -7.78 -4.00 3.73
C ALA A 19 -8.55 -4.91 2.76
N SER A 20 -8.39 -6.23 2.94
CA SER A 20 -9.01 -7.26 2.11
C SER A 20 -10.38 -7.75 2.59
N GLY A 21 -10.89 -7.24 3.72
CA GLY A 21 -12.15 -7.69 4.30
C GLY A 21 -12.14 -9.11 4.87
N MET A 22 -10.97 -9.77 4.95
CA MET A 22 -10.86 -11.13 5.50
C MET A 22 -10.80 -11.18 7.03
N ALA A 23 -10.68 -10.03 7.69
CA ALA A 23 -10.73 -9.94 9.15
C ALA A 23 -12.15 -10.21 9.67
N LYS A 24 -12.30 -11.23 10.54
CA LYS A 24 -13.60 -11.72 11.02
C LYS A 24 -14.48 -10.63 11.66
N ASP A 25 -13.87 -9.75 12.45
CA ASP A 25 -14.58 -8.73 13.22
C ASP A 25 -14.33 -7.32 12.65
N SER A 26 -14.10 -7.21 11.34
CA SER A 26 -13.90 -5.92 10.70
C SER A 26 -15.20 -5.11 10.66
N PRO A 27 -15.20 -3.82 11.04
CA PRO A 27 -16.35 -2.94 10.81
C PRO A 27 -16.53 -2.59 9.32
N TYR A 28 -15.65 -3.08 8.44
CA TYR A 28 -15.63 -2.80 7.01
C TYR A 28 -15.97 -4.08 6.24
N PRO A 29 -17.26 -4.36 5.98
CA PRO A 29 -17.73 -5.69 5.52
C PRO A 29 -17.22 -6.09 4.14
N GLN A 30 -16.80 -5.13 3.32
CA GLN A 30 -16.23 -5.35 1.98
C GLN A 30 -14.70 -5.21 1.95
N GLY A 31 -14.07 -4.93 3.09
CA GLY A 31 -12.67 -4.49 3.16
C GLY A 31 -12.50 -3.02 2.80
N THR A 32 -11.48 -2.38 3.37
CA THR A 32 -11.32 -0.92 3.21
C THR A 32 -11.00 -0.53 1.77
N ILE A 33 -10.20 -1.33 1.05
CA ILE A 33 -9.81 -1.01 -0.33
C ILE A 33 -11.05 -0.97 -1.24
N GLN A 34 -11.94 -1.96 -1.13
CA GLN A 34 -13.20 -1.96 -1.90
C GLN A 34 -14.05 -0.75 -1.57
N MET A 35 -14.24 -0.45 -0.28
CA MET A 35 -15.06 0.67 0.18
C MET A 35 -14.48 2.04 -0.21
N GLN A 36 -13.15 2.18 -0.25
CA GLN A 36 -12.46 3.42 -0.58
C GLN A 36 -12.35 3.68 -2.10
N THR A 37 -12.36 2.62 -2.92
CA THR A 37 -12.24 2.69 -4.39
C THR A 37 -13.10 3.78 -5.05
N PRO A 38 -14.43 3.88 -4.80
CA PRO A 38 -15.26 4.90 -5.45
C PRO A 38 -14.84 6.33 -5.10
N PHE A 39 -14.31 6.57 -3.89
CA PHE A 39 -13.86 7.89 -3.46
C PHE A 39 -12.56 8.28 -4.17
N PHE A 40 -11.60 7.36 -4.27
CA PHE A 40 -10.35 7.63 -4.99
C PHE A 40 -10.60 7.82 -6.49
N GLN A 41 -11.53 7.08 -7.07
CA GLN A 41 -11.91 7.23 -8.48
C GLN A 41 -12.48 8.62 -8.76
N GLN A 42 -13.37 9.12 -7.88
CA GLN A 42 -13.89 10.51 -7.96
C GLN A 42 -12.79 11.58 -7.82
N LEU A 43 -11.71 11.25 -7.09
CA LEU A 43 -10.55 12.14 -6.89
C LEU A 43 -9.48 11.99 -7.99
N GLY A 44 -9.71 11.15 -8.99
CA GLY A 44 -8.84 11.01 -10.17
C GLY A 44 -7.86 9.84 -10.13
N LEU A 45 -8.01 8.90 -9.19
CA LEU A 45 -7.23 7.66 -9.15
C LEU A 45 -8.15 6.44 -9.13
N ASP A 46 -8.17 5.69 -10.23
CA ASP A 46 -8.91 4.43 -10.32
C ASP A 46 -8.05 3.26 -9.83
N ILE A 47 -8.40 2.69 -8.68
CA ILE A 47 -7.74 1.50 -8.12
C ILE A 47 -8.54 0.20 -8.34
N SER A 48 -9.64 0.24 -9.10
CA SER A 48 -10.53 -0.93 -9.31
C SER A 48 -9.86 -2.08 -10.07
N LEU A 49 -8.77 -1.80 -10.78
CA LEU A 49 -7.97 -2.79 -11.51
C LEU A 49 -6.99 -3.57 -10.61
N PHE A 50 -6.80 -3.13 -9.37
CA PHE A 50 -5.98 -3.84 -8.39
C PHE A 50 -6.80 -4.85 -7.60
N PHE A 51 -6.12 -5.81 -6.98
CA PHE A 51 -6.75 -6.68 -6.00
C PHE A 51 -7.35 -5.84 -4.86
N SER A 52 -8.53 -6.21 -4.38
CA SER A 52 -9.24 -5.47 -3.34
C SER A 52 -8.66 -5.78 -1.95
N GLY A 53 -7.42 -5.36 -1.74
CA GLY A 53 -6.63 -5.59 -0.53
C GLY A 53 -5.18 -5.18 -0.77
N THR A 54 -4.36 -5.20 0.28
CA THR A 54 -2.94 -4.83 0.22
C THR A 54 -2.05 -6.05 0.39
N LEU A 55 -0.95 -6.08 -0.37
CA LEU A 55 0.18 -6.97 -0.14
C LEU A 55 1.15 -6.27 0.82
N ASN A 56 1.24 -6.77 2.04
CA ASN A 56 2.11 -6.20 3.06
C ASN A 56 3.52 -6.78 2.93
N ILE A 57 4.51 -5.90 2.75
CA ILE A 57 5.90 -6.28 2.52
C ILE A 57 6.76 -5.57 3.56
N ASN A 58 7.38 -6.36 4.43
CA ASN A 58 8.32 -5.86 5.42
C ASN A 58 9.72 -5.76 4.82
N ILE A 59 10.33 -4.58 4.92
CA ILE A 59 11.64 -4.26 4.33
C ILE A 59 12.76 -4.12 5.38
N ARG A 60 12.59 -4.65 6.60
CA ARG A 60 13.64 -4.62 7.62
C ARG A 60 14.97 -5.17 7.06
N PRO A 61 16.11 -4.59 7.47
CA PRO A 61 16.30 -3.56 8.49
C PRO A 61 16.04 -2.11 8.00
N TYR A 62 15.51 -1.94 6.79
CA TYR A 62 15.21 -0.61 6.27
C TYR A 62 13.86 -0.09 6.75
N LYS A 63 13.79 1.24 6.80
CA LYS A 63 12.58 2.04 6.95
C LYS A 63 12.36 2.87 5.71
N PHE A 64 11.16 3.44 5.60
CA PHE A 64 10.83 4.32 4.48
C PHE A 64 10.20 5.63 4.90
N LYS A 65 10.29 6.62 4.02
CA LYS A 65 9.53 7.87 4.10
C LYS A 65 9.07 8.28 2.72
N LEU A 66 7.77 8.56 2.60
CA LEU A 66 7.22 9.19 1.40
C LEU A 66 7.41 10.70 1.47
N TYR A 67 7.75 11.34 0.35
CA TYR A 67 7.95 12.79 0.31
C TYR A 67 7.21 13.47 -0.84
N ASN A 68 7.18 12.88 -2.03
CA ASN A 68 6.47 13.42 -3.19
C ASN A 68 5.59 12.35 -3.85
N PRO A 69 4.54 11.87 -3.18
CA PRO A 69 3.67 10.84 -3.74
C PRO A 69 2.97 11.32 -5.00
N GLN A 70 2.81 10.42 -5.97
CA GLN A 70 2.06 10.69 -7.21
C GLN A 70 0.65 11.22 -6.95
N TYR A 71 -0.03 10.70 -5.92
CA TYR A 71 -1.32 11.21 -5.45
C TYR A 71 -1.29 11.44 -3.95
N THR A 72 -1.90 12.53 -3.50
CA THR A 72 -2.21 12.75 -2.08
C THR A 72 -3.61 13.32 -1.94
N PHE A 73 -4.51 12.54 -1.34
CA PHE A 73 -5.89 12.92 -1.08
C PHE A 73 -6.06 13.21 0.41
N LYS A 74 -6.32 14.47 0.75
CA LYS A 74 -6.45 14.93 2.14
C LYS A 74 -7.90 14.86 2.59
N ALA A 75 -8.11 14.48 3.86
CA ALA A 75 -9.41 14.50 4.53
C ALA A 75 -10.54 13.79 3.74
N VAL A 76 -10.24 12.62 3.18
CA VAL A 76 -11.21 11.79 2.47
C VAL A 76 -12.17 11.16 3.47
N LYS A 77 -13.43 11.55 3.43
CA LYS A 77 -14.52 10.96 4.22
C LYS A 77 -15.13 9.77 3.46
N TRP A 78 -14.47 8.61 3.55
CA TRP A 78 -14.85 7.39 2.83
C TRP A 78 -15.80 6.47 3.59
N ASN A 79 -15.99 6.70 4.89
CA ASN A 79 -16.94 5.97 5.74
C ASN A 79 -17.70 6.95 6.65
N ALA A 80 -19.00 6.73 6.84
CA ALA A 80 -19.83 7.56 7.71
C ALA A 80 -19.33 7.52 9.17
N HIS A 81 -18.87 6.36 9.62
CA HIS A 81 -18.53 6.09 11.02
C HIS A 81 -17.07 6.36 11.39
N SER A 82 -16.16 6.55 10.42
CA SER A 82 -14.74 6.82 10.67
C SER A 82 -14.41 8.30 10.46
N PRO A 83 -13.42 8.88 11.17
CA PRO A 83 -12.88 10.20 10.83
C PRO A 83 -12.43 10.27 9.36
N ALA A 84 -12.33 11.50 8.83
CA ALA A 84 -11.73 11.70 7.52
C ALA A 84 -10.22 11.39 7.58
N GLU A 85 -9.71 10.71 6.57
CA GLU A 85 -8.32 10.22 6.52
C GLU A 85 -7.56 10.84 5.35
N THR A 86 -6.24 10.93 5.47
CA THR A 86 -5.36 11.32 4.35
C THR A 86 -4.70 10.08 3.77
N PHE A 87 -4.65 9.99 2.44
CA PHE A 87 -4.05 8.88 1.70
C PHE A 87 -3.05 9.40 0.70
N SER A 88 -1.88 8.76 0.64
CA SER A 88 -0.89 8.98 -0.40
C SER A 88 -0.66 7.71 -1.21
N PHE A 89 -0.40 7.88 -2.50
CA PHE A 89 -0.11 6.79 -3.42
C PHE A 89 1.17 7.09 -4.16
N SER A 90 2.09 6.13 -4.14
CA SER A 90 3.36 6.23 -4.88
C SER A 90 3.55 5.09 -5.86
N SER A 91 4.07 5.41 -7.04
CA SER A 91 4.31 4.41 -8.08
C SER A 91 5.40 3.41 -7.67
N CYS A 92 5.12 2.13 -7.86
CA CYS A 92 6.10 1.06 -7.66
C CYS A 92 5.91 -0.07 -8.67
N GLN A 93 6.83 -1.04 -8.65
CA GLN A 93 6.66 -2.30 -9.37
C GLN A 93 6.92 -3.46 -8.42
N VAL A 94 6.11 -4.50 -8.52
CA VAL A 94 6.32 -5.77 -7.84
C VAL A 94 7.00 -6.73 -8.81
N ILE A 95 8.13 -7.31 -8.42
CA ILE A 95 8.84 -8.31 -9.22
C ILE A 95 8.56 -9.67 -8.64
N HIS A 96 7.76 -10.46 -9.37
CA HIS A 96 7.37 -11.80 -8.97
C HIS A 96 7.59 -12.77 -10.14
N ARG A 97 8.33 -13.86 -9.88
CA ARG A 97 8.68 -14.89 -10.88
C ARG A 97 9.23 -14.31 -12.19
N LYS A 98 10.18 -13.36 -12.08
CA LYS A 98 10.83 -12.63 -13.20
C LYS A 98 9.88 -11.75 -14.03
N THR A 99 8.63 -11.58 -13.59
CA THR A 99 7.65 -10.68 -14.21
C THR A 99 7.51 -9.42 -13.35
N LYS A 100 7.38 -8.27 -14.01
CA LYS A 100 7.14 -6.99 -13.36
C LYS A 100 5.65 -6.68 -13.42
N TYR A 101 5.06 -6.37 -12.27
CA TYR A 101 3.66 -5.97 -12.14
C TYR A 101 3.63 -4.51 -11.69
N THR A 102 2.77 -3.71 -12.32
CA THR A 102 2.50 -2.35 -11.85
C THR A 102 1.90 -2.41 -10.45
N GLY A 103 2.33 -1.52 -9.58
CA GLY A 103 1.74 -1.37 -8.25
C GLY A 103 1.73 0.08 -7.78
N LEU A 104 1.01 0.28 -6.69
CA LEU A 104 1.03 1.52 -5.92
C LEU A 104 1.36 1.18 -4.47
N ILE A 105 2.25 1.94 -3.86
CA ILE A 105 2.32 2.02 -2.40
C ILE A 105 1.05 2.73 -1.96
N TYR A 106 0.22 2.07 -1.18
CA TYR A 106 -0.95 2.65 -0.52
C TYR A 106 -0.54 3.07 0.90
N TYR A 107 -0.57 4.38 1.15
CA TYR A 107 -0.13 4.93 2.44
C TYR A 107 -1.26 5.72 3.11
N PRO A 108 -2.02 5.10 4.01
CA PRO A 108 -2.95 5.81 4.89
C PRO A 108 -2.17 6.53 5.99
N HIS A 109 -2.24 7.85 6.06
CA HIS A 109 -1.43 8.63 7.00
C HIS A 109 -1.83 8.37 8.47
N PRO A 110 -0.91 7.88 9.33
CA PRO A 110 -1.22 7.50 10.71
C PRO A 110 -1.61 8.69 11.59
N GLU A 111 -1.12 9.90 11.28
CA GLU A 111 -1.48 11.14 11.98
C GLU A 111 -2.99 11.43 11.98
N THR A 112 -3.71 10.90 10.99
CA THR A 112 -5.17 11.03 10.88
C THR A 112 -5.92 9.89 11.58
N LYS A 113 -5.21 8.95 12.23
CA LYS A 113 -5.73 7.75 12.89
C LYS A 113 -5.29 7.68 14.35
N PRO A 114 -6.11 8.13 15.32
CA PRO A 114 -5.71 8.23 16.72
C PRO A 114 -5.27 6.92 17.41
N ASN A 115 -5.49 5.75 16.79
CA ASN A 115 -5.19 4.42 17.37
C ASN A 115 -4.43 3.46 16.43
N HIS A 116 -3.82 3.93 15.33
CA HIS A 116 -3.08 3.06 14.41
C HIS A 116 -1.58 3.37 14.44
N PHE A 117 -0.82 2.48 15.08
CA PHE A 117 0.63 2.42 14.90
C PHE A 117 0.90 1.66 13.60
N GLN A 118 1.49 2.33 12.61
CA GLN A 118 1.93 1.69 11.38
C GLN A 118 3.43 1.40 11.50
N ASP A 119 3.83 0.18 11.17
CA ASP A 119 5.25 -0.21 11.11
C ASP A 119 5.95 0.56 9.99
N ASP A 120 6.92 1.42 10.33
CA ASP A 120 7.70 2.24 9.40
C ASP A 120 8.62 1.43 8.47
N SER A 121 8.61 0.10 8.64
CA SER A 121 9.31 -0.88 7.83
C SER A 121 8.36 -1.75 6.99
N THR A 122 7.04 -1.53 7.01
CA THR A 122 6.08 -2.32 6.22
C THR A 122 5.39 -1.47 5.16
N LEU A 123 5.63 -1.78 3.89
CA LEU A 123 4.94 -1.18 2.76
C LEU A 123 3.65 -1.96 2.47
N GLU A 124 2.53 -1.24 2.33
CA GLU A 124 1.27 -1.80 1.84
C GLU A 124 1.14 -1.55 0.34
N ILE A 125 1.16 -2.61 -0.48
CA ILE A 125 1.16 -2.50 -1.94
C ILE A 125 -0.19 -2.90 -2.52
N LEU A 126 -0.77 -2.04 -3.36
CA LEU A 126 -1.83 -2.40 -4.29
C LEU A 126 -1.20 -2.88 -5.59
N THR A 127 -1.59 -4.07 -6.05
CA THR A 127 -1.17 -4.60 -7.35
C THR A 127 -2.24 -5.57 -7.87
N GLN A 128 -2.05 -6.10 -9.07
CA GLN A 128 -2.92 -7.15 -9.61
C GLN A 128 -2.82 -8.42 -8.73
N PRO A 129 -3.83 -9.30 -8.75
CA PRO A 129 -3.73 -10.59 -8.09
C PRO A 129 -2.48 -11.35 -8.55
N LEU A 130 -1.70 -11.85 -7.60
CA LEU A 130 -0.52 -12.65 -7.85
C LEU A 130 -0.77 -14.06 -7.29
N ASP A 131 -0.62 -15.07 -8.13
CA ASP A 131 -0.72 -16.47 -7.70
C ASP A 131 0.54 -16.91 -6.93
N TYR A 132 0.42 -17.97 -6.14
CA TYR A 132 1.55 -18.62 -5.44
C TYR A 132 2.32 -17.69 -4.49
N LEU A 133 1.59 -16.84 -3.76
CA LEU A 133 2.16 -16.03 -2.68
C LEU A 133 1.97 -16.72 -1.33
N GLU A 134 3.04 -16.75 -0.53
CA GLU A 134 3.02 -17.26 0.83
C GLU A 134 3.58 -16.23 1.82
N TYR A 135 3.07 -16.22 3.05
CA TYR A 135 3.68 -15.42 4.11
C TYR A 135 5.09 -15.95 4.42
N GLY A 136 6.05 -15.04 4.65
CA GLY A 136 7.45 -15.38 4.86
C GLY A 136 8.26 -15.50 3.56
N GLN A 137 7.61 -15.51 2.40
CA GLN A 137 8.29 -15.49 1.10
C GLN A 137 8.94 -14.13 0.84
N SER A 138 10.13 -14.15 0.25
CA SER A 138 10.78 -12.94 -0.24
C SER A 138 10.17 -12.44 -1.54
N ILE A 139 10.07 -11.12 -1.67
CA ILE A 139 9.59 -10.46 -2.88
C ILE A 139 10.39 -9.19 -3.14
N GLN A 140 10.61 -8.90 -4.41
CA GLN A 140 11.35 -7.73 -4.85
C GLN A 140 10.40 -6.60 -5.25
N LEU A 141 10.78 -5.38 -4.91
CA LEU A 141 10.09 -4.16 -5.28
C LEU A 141 11.06 -3.21 -6.00
N ASN A 142 10.53 -2.51 -7.01
CA ASN A 142 11.12 -1.31 -7.57
C ASN A 142 10.33 -0.12 -7.06
N LEU A 143 11.00 0.78 -6.36
CA LEU A 143 10.39 1.96 -5.75
C LEU A 143 10.86 3.22 -6.47
N ASN A 144 9.94 4.17 -6.70
CA ASN A 144 10.28 5.39 -7.43
C ASN A 144 11.16 6.30 -6.56
N PRO A 145 12.45 6.51 -6.87
CA PRO A 145 13.34 7.32 -6.06
C PRO A 145 12.90 8.78 -5.96
N THR A 146 12.00 9.26 -6.83
CA THR A 146 11.46 10.63 -6.80
C THR A 146 10.27 10.80 -5.84
N GLU A 147 9.82 9.74 -5.17
CA GLU A 147 8.61 9.75 -4.33
C GLU A 147 8.84 9.17 -2.92
N ILE A 148 9.83 8.29 -2.78
CA ILE A 148 10.13 7.54 -1.56
C ILE A 148 11.63 7.44 -1.31
N ASP A 149 12.01 7.64 -0.05
CA ASP A 149 13.35 7.36 0.46
C ASP A 149 13.34 6.08 1.30
N ILE A 150 14.44 5.33 1.20
CA ILE A 150 14.71 4.13 2.00
C ILE A 150 16.00 4.37 2.78
N PHE A 151 15.95 4.14 4.09
CA PHE A 151 17.10 4.37 4.98
C PHE A 151 17.23 3.24 6.00
N PHE A 152 18.44 3.04 6.49
CA PHE A 152 18.74 2.08 7.54
C PHE A 152 18.50 2.74 8.91
N ASP A 153 18.03 1.96 9.88
CA ASP A 153 17.82 2.40 11.26
C ASP A 153 19.06 2.21 12.14
#